data_AF-A0A7J0CZN9-F1
#
_entry.id   AF-A0A7J0CZN9-F1
#
_cell.length_a   1.000
_cell.length_b   1.000
_cell.length_c   1.000
_cell.angle_alpha   90.00
_cell.angle_beta   90.00
_cell.angle_gamma   90.00
#
_symmetry.space_group_name_H-M   'P 1'
#
loop_
_entity.id
_entity.type
_entity.pdbx_description
1 polymer ?
#
loop_
_entity_poly.entity_id
_entity_poly.type
_entity_poly.pdbx_seq_one_letter_code
_entity_poly.pdbx_strand_id
1 'polypeptide(L)'
;MSHGNRAPGSQPTRRGARWERYRVAHPFSAQDLAGLWGLIVGVVALALLLGWALEMRGGTVIVLAIPFIISWYEKRRTAFQFDAAGARFGELLLPWPDVTQFVVATVPDGEHTLIGARLRPGTGLPPGANGPAPHPAMPAPVHVAVPRAKFDLDKMVRKAGKYAPQHIQIVVAEPSGERVASRTN
;
A
#
# COMPACT_ATOMS: atom_id res chain seq x y z
N MET A 1 61.14 11.19 -8.65
CA MET A 1 60.12 10.14 -8.83
C MET A 1 59.28 10.13 -7.57
N SER A 2 58.05 10.64 -7.64
CA SER A 2 57.18 10.85 -6.47
C SER A 2 55.83 10.22 -6.77
N HIS A 3 55.66 8.95 -6.38
CA HIS A 3 54.36 8.27 -6.51
C HIS A 3 53.43 8.76 -5.40
N GLY A 4 52.51 9.65 -5.76
CA GLY A 4 51.39 10.05 -4.92
C GLY A 4 50.41 8.90 -4.76
N ASN A 5 50.35 8.33 -3.55
CA ASN A 5 49.30 7.40 -3.13
C ASN A 5 47.94 8.12 -3.14
N ARG A 6 47.19 7.94 -4.22
CA ARG A 6 45.80 8.40 -4.31
C ARG A 6 44.92 7.32 -3.67
N ALA A 7 44.56 7.53 -2.40
CA ALA A 7 43.54 6.74 -1.73
C ALA A 7 42.25 6.75 -2.56
N PRO A 8 41.57 5.60 -2.78
CA PRO A 8 40.24 5.61 -3.36
C PRO A 8 39.30 6.26 -2.34
N GLY A 9 38.93 7.51 -2.62
CA GLY A 9 37.90 8.22 -1.88
C GLY A 9 36.64 7.34 -1.85
N SER A 10 36.24 6.98 -0.64
CA SER A 10 34.94 6.40 -0.35
C SER A 10 33.88 7.34 -0.91
N GLN A 11 33.40 7.06 -2.12
CA GLN A 11 32.21 7.71 -2.64
C GLN A 11 31.10 7.49 -1.62
N PRO A 12 30.34 8.55 -1.24
CA PRO A 12 29.20 8.38 -0.38
C PRO A 12 28.25 7.41 -1.09
N THR A 13 28.08 6.23 -0.48
CA THR A 13 27.00 5.29 -0.80
C THR A 13 25.74 6.13 -0.93
N ARG A 14 25.15 6.14 -2.14
CA ARG A 14 23.90 6.84 -2.45
C ARG A 14 22.86 6.46 -1.39
N ARG A 15 22.75 7.35 -0.40
CA ARG A 15 21.81 7.31 0.71
C ARG A 15 20.44 7.48 0.08
N GLY A 16 19.57 6.49 0.28
CA GLY A 16 18.20 6.53 -0.20
C GLY A 16 17.94 5.62 -1.40
N ALA A 17 18.16 4.32 -1.24
CA ALA A 17 17.23 3.37 -1.84
C ALA A 17 15.85 3.68 -1.24
N ARG A 18 15.16 4.66 -1.83
CA ARG A 18 13.76 4.96 -1.53
C ARG A 18 13.05 3.63 -1.68
N TRP A 19 12.58 3.07 -0.57
CA TRP A 19 11.86 1.80 -0.57
C TRP A 19 10.62 2.00 -1.44
N GLU A 20 10.72 1.61 -2.71
CA GLU A 20 9.64 1.82 -3.68
C GLU A 20 8.58 0.75 -3.46
N ARG A 21 7.67 1.08 -2.56
CA ARG A 21 6.43 0.37 -2.26
C ARG A 21 5.63 0.19 -3.55
N TYR A 22 5.16 -1.03 -3.83
CA TYR A 22 4.05 -1.17 -4.75
C TYR A 22 2.79 -0.76 -4.00
N ARG A 23 2.04 0.21 -4.52
CA ARG A 23 0.82 0.73 -3.90
C ARG A 23 -0.21 0.99 -4.98
N VAL A 24 -1.42 0.49 -4.76
CA VAL A 24 -2.60 0.80 -5.56
C VAL A 24 -3.61 1.46 -4.64
N ALA A 25 -4.15 2.59 -5.07
CA ALA A 25 -5.08 3.39 -4.29
C ALA A 25 -6.50 3.31 -4.85
N HIS A 26 -7.49 3.32 -3.95
CA HIS A 26 -8.91 3.50 -4.30
C HIS A 26 -9.11 4.79 -5.10
N PRO A 27 -10.15 4.86 -5.96
CA PRO A 27 -10.56 6.12 -6.57
C PRO A 27 -11.06 7.07 -5.47
N PHE A 28 -11.10 8.37 -5.78
CA PHE A 28 -11.64 9.35 -4.85
C PHE A 28 -13.12 9.05 -4.58
N SER A 29 -13.45 8.64 -3.35
CA SER A 29 -14.84 8.55 -2.92
C SER A 29 -15.33 9.92 -2.43
N ALA A 30 -16.62 10.21 -2.61
CA ALA A 30 -17.24 11.43 -2.07
C ALA A 30 -17.12 11.47 -0.53
N GLN A 31 -17.14 10.31 0.13
CA GLN A 31 -16.98 10.18 1.57
C GLN A 31 -15.57 10.54 2.04
N ASP A 32 -14.53 10.15 1.30
CA ASP A 32 -13.15 10.53 1.63
C ASP A 32 -12.91 12.02 1.45
N LEU A 33 -13.53 12.62 0.42
CA LEU A 33 -13.48 14.06 0.21
C LEU A 33 -14.19 14.80 1.35
N ALA A 34 -15.38 14.36 1.75
CA ALA A 34 -16.11 14.94 2.88
C ALA A 34 -15.32 14.82 4.18
N GLY A 35 -14.70 13.66 4.44
CA GLY A 35 -13.83 13.47 5.59
C GLY A 35 -12.58 14.37 5.57
N LEU A 36 -11.95 14.54 4.40
CA LEU A 36 -10.81 15.46 4.24
C LEU A 36 -11.21 16.90 4.54
N TRP A 37 -12.33 17.37 3.99
CA TRP A 37 -12.86 18.70 4.26
C TRP A 37 -13.22 18.89 5.73
N GLY A 38 -13.85 17.88 6.36
CA GLY A 38 -14.14 17.90 7.78
C GLY A 38 -12.88 18.02 8.64
N LEU A 39 -11.80 17.33 8.27
CA LEU A 39 -10.51 17.40 8.97
C LEU A 39 -9.86 18.79 8.82
N ILE A 40 -9.89 19.37 7.61
CA ILE A 40 -9.40 20.73 7.36
C ILE A 40 -10.17 21.74 8.20
N VAL A 41 -11.50 21.71 8.16
CA VAL A 41 -12.36 22.61 8.95
C VAL A 41 -12.10 22.43 10.45
N GLY A 42 -11.98 21.18 10.92
CA GLY A 42 -11.65 20.87 12.31
C GLY A 42 -10.30 21.45 12.76
N VAL A 43 -9.27 21.35 11.92
CA VAL A 43 -7.94 21.92 12.21
C VAL A 43 -7.98 23.44 12.23
N VAL A 44 -8.71 24.07 11.32
CA VAL A 44 -8.89 25.53 11.32
C VAL A 44 -9.62 25.99 12.58
N ALA A 45 -10.72 25.33 12.94
CA ALA A 45 -11.45 25.62 14.17
C ALA A 45 -10.58 25.45 15.42
N LEU A 46 -9.78 24.37 15.47
CA LEU A 46 -8.83 24.13 16.55
C LEU A 46 -7.73 25.20 16.61
N ALA A 47 -7.21 25.64 15.46
CA ALA A 47 -6.22 26.70 15.39
C ALA A 47 -6.77 28.05 15.89
N LEU A 48 -8.03 28.36 15.56
CA LEU A 48 -8.72 29.54 16.08
C LEU A 48 -8.93 29.45 17.59
N LEU A 49 -9.38 28.30 18.09
CA LEU A 49 -9.59 28.07 19.52
C LEU A 49 -8.28 28.17 20.32
N LEU A 50 -7.20 27.53 19.85
CA LEU A 50 -5.89 27.61 20.51
C LEU A 50 -5.26 28.99 20.38
N GLY A 51 -5.46 29.66 19.25
CA GLY A 51 -5.00 31.04 19.07
C GLY A 51 -5.72 32.02 20.01
N TRP A 52 -7.01 31.79 20.25
CA TRP A 52 -7.79 32.57 21.22
C TRP A 52 -7.45 32.21 22.67
N ALA A 53 -7.39 30.93 23.01
CA ALA A 53 -7.24 30.46 24.40
C ALA A 53 -5.80 30.51 24.94
N LEU A 54 -4.79 30.38 24.07
CA LEU A 54 -3.38 30.24 24.46
C LEU A 54 -2.47 31.29 23.77
N GLU A 55 -3.04 32.27 23.07
CA GLU A 55 -2.31 33.27 22.26
C GLU A 55 -1.30 32.63 21.29
N MET A 56 -1.54 31.37 20.91
CA MET A 56 -0.69 30.63 19.98
C MET A 56 -0.84 31.19 18.57
N ARG A 57 0.27 31.24 17.82
CA ARG A 57 0.19 31.49 16.38
C ARG A 57 -0.56 30.34 15.72
N GLY A 58 -1.81 30.56 15.31
CA GLY A 58 -2.66 29.53 14.69
C GLY A 58 -2.01 28.82 13.50
N GLY A 59 -1.10 29.49 12.79
CA GLY A 59 -0.29 28.89 11.73
C GLY A 59 0.55 27.69 12.19
N THR A 60 1.03 27.67 13.43
CA THR A 60 1.79 26.55 13.99
C THR A 60 0.92 25.29 14.10
N VAL A 61 -0.33 25.44 14.54
CA VAL A 61 -1.27 24.31 14.67
C VAL A 61 -1.55 23.69 13.30
N ILE A 62 -1.74 24.53 12.28
CA ILE A 62 -1.97 24.07 10.91
C ILE A 62 -0.76 23.28 10.40
N VAL A 63 0.45 23.83 10.52
CA VAL A 63 1.68 23.17 10.05
C VAL A 63 1.89 21.82 10.75
N LEU A 64 1.63 21.73 12.05
CA LEU A 64 1.73 20.49 12.81
C LEU A 64 0.66 19.45 12.41
N ALA A 65 -0.52 19.90 11.97
CA ALA A 65 -1.60 19.01 11.54
C ALA A 65 -1.36 18.40 10.14
N ILE A 66 -0.63 19.07 9.25
CA ILE A 66 -0.35 18.59 7.87
C ILE A 66 0.09 17.13 7.81
N PRO A 67 1.15 16.67 8.53
CA PRO A 67 1.58 15.27 8.45
C PRO A 67 0.50 14.29 8.91
N PHE A 68 -0.36 14.68 9.86
CA PHE A 68 -1.47 13.86 10.31
C PHE A 68 -2.55 13.73 9.24
N ILE A 69 -2.93 14.84 8.60
CA ILE A 69 -3.90 14.85 7.50
C ILE A 69 -3.40 13.98 6.34
N ILE A 70 -2.14 14.15 5.95
CA ILE A 70 -1.51 13.35 4.89
C ILE A 70 -1.55 11.87 5.26
N SER A 71 -1.09 11.51 6.46
CA SER A 71 -1.08 10.12 6.94
C SER A 71 -2.47 9.49 6.97
N TRP A 72 -3.47 10.21 7.50
CA TRP A 72 -4.86 9.77 7.54
C TRP A 72 -5.42 9.53 6.14
N TYR A 73 -5.19 10.49 5.25
CA TYR A 73 -5.65 10.44 3.88
C TYR A 73 -4.98 9.32 3.08
N GLU A 74 -3.68 9.10 3.29
CA GLU A 74 -2.94 8.02 2.66
C GLU A 74 -3.42 6.64 3.11
N LYS A 75 -3.69 6.44 4.40
CA LYS A 75 -4.18 5.16 4.91
C LYS A 75 -5.49 4.76 4.25
N ARG A 76 -6.49 5.66 4.27
CA ARG A 76 -7.81 5.42 3.66
C ARG A 76 -7.76 5.10 2.17
N ARG A 77 -6.90 5.81 1.43
CA ARG A 77 -6.79 5.58 -0.01
C ARG A 77 -6.07 4.30 -0.39
N THR A 78 -5.30 3.69 0.50
CA THR A 78 -4.49 2.52 0.12
C THR A 78 -5.38 1.29 0.02
N ALA A 79 -5.59 0.81 -1.20
CA ALA A 79 -6.32 -0.42 -1.45
C ALA A 79 -5.41 -1.63 -1.26
N PHE A 80 -4.25 -1.60 -1.91
CA PHE A 80 -3.24 -2.66 -1.79
C PHE A 80 -1.86 -2.03 -1.72
N GLN A 81 -1.00 -2.56 -0.85
CA GLN A 81 0.40 -2.20 -0.80
C GLN A 81 1.23 -3.41 -0.39
N PHE A 82 2.47 -3.54 -0.85
CA PHE A 82 3.43 -4.41 -0.18
C PHE A 82 4.79 -3.73 -0.07
N ASP A 83 5.49 -4.07 1.01
CA ASP A 83 6.84 -3.62 1.32
C ASP A 83 7.58 -4.62 2.22
N ALA A 84 8.68 -4.20 2.83
CA ALA A 84 9.50 -5.05 3.68
C ALA A 84 8.75 -5.65 4.88
N ALA A 85 7.72 -4.96 5.38
CA ALA A 85 6.95 -5.41 6.55
C ALA A 85 5.91 -6.48 6.19
N GLY A 86 5.47 -6.54 4.93
CA GLY A 86 4.44 -7.48 4.49
C GLY A 86 3.55 -6.91 3.41
N ALA A 87 2.35 -7.47 3.31
CA ALA A 87 1.32 -7.07 2.35
C ALA A 87 0.13 -6.45 3.08
N ARG A 88 -0.27 -5.25 2.68
CA ARG A 88 -1.42 -4.52 3.20
C ARG A 88 -2.58 -4.58 2.22
N PHE A 89 -3.73 -5.04 2.70
CA PHE A 89 -5.02 -5.08 2.00
C PHE A 89 -5.99 -4.17 2.74
N GLY A 90 -6.19 -2.94 2.25
CA GLY A 90 -6.94 -1.90 2.96
C GLY A 90 -6.25 -1.52 4.27
N GLU A 91 -6.89 -1.79 5.42
CA GLU A 91 -6.30 -1.61 6.76
C GLU A 91 -5.59 -2.87 7.29
N LEU A 92 -5.79 -4.03 6.65
CA LEU A 92 -5.25 -5.30 7.10
C LEU A 92 -3.79 -5.45 6.66
N LEU A 93 -2.86 -5.55 7.61
CA LEU A 93 -1.46 -5.88 7.35
C LEU A 93 -1.24 -7.39 7.56
N LEU A 94 -0.80 -8.07 6.51
CA LEU A 94 -0.41 -9.47 6.52
C LEU A 94 1.13 -9.57 6.51
N PRO A 95 1.73 -10.11 7.57
CA PRO A 95 3.15 -10.42 7.61
C PRO A 95 3.55 -11.42 6.51
N TRP A 96 4.79 -11.33 6.01
CA TRP A 96 5.28 -12.27 4.99
C TRP A 96 5.17 -13.77 5.36
N PRO A 97 5.43 -14.21 6.61
CA PRO A 97 5.30 -15.63 6.98
C PRO A 97 3.91 -16.21 6.76
N ASP A 98 2.90 -15.35 6.81
CA ASP A 98 1.48 -15.69 6.72
C ASP A 98 0.99 -15.76 5.28
N VAL A 99 1.71 -15.17 4.33
CA VAL A 99 1.33 -15.12 2.92
C VAL A 99 2.06 -16.22 2.16
N THR A 100 1.33 -16.97 1.33
CA THR A 100 1.91 -17.97 0.42
C THR A 100 1.88 -17.50 -1.02
N GLN A 101 0.76 -16.91 -1.46
CA GLN A 101 0.57 -16.48 -2.83
C GLN A 101 -0.25 -15.18 -2.89
N PHE A 102 0.05 -14.33 -3.86
CA PHE A 102 -0.86 -13.27 -4.28
C PHE A 102 -1.70 -13.77 -5.44
N VAL A 103 -3.02 -13.63 -5.34
CA VAL A 103 -3.96 -14.00 -6.39
C VAL A 103 -4.51 -12.74 -7.04
N VAL A 104 -4.44 -12.64 -8.35
CA VAL A 104 -4.99 -11.52 -9.13
C VAL A 104 -6.13 -12.08 -9.97
N ALA A 105 -7.37 -11.69 -9.67
CA ALA A 105 -8.52 -12.09 -10.45
C ALA A 105 -9.05 -10.90 -11.25
N THR A 106 -9.16 -11.08 -12.57
CA THR A 106 -9.81 -10.10 -13.44
C THR A 106 -11.28 -10.45 -13.58
N VAL A 107 -12.16 -9.57 -13.12
CA VAL A 107 -13.60 -9.72 -13.34
C VAL A 107 -13.89 -9.40 -14.82
N PRO A 108 -14.53 -10.29 -15.59
CA PRO A 108 -14.95 -9.99 -16.97
C PRO A 108 -15.81 -8.72 -16.98
N ASP A 109 -15.51 -7.80 -17.89
CA ASP A 109 -16.18 -6.48 -18.03
C ASP A 109 -16.20 -5.60 -16.76
N GLY A 110 -15.36 -5.91 -15.77
CA GLY A 110 -15.25 -5.15 -14.54
C GLY A 110 -14.30 -3.95 -14.65
N GLU A 111 -14.72 -2.82 -14.09
CA GLU A 111 -13.88 -1.64 -13.80
C GLU A 111 -12.78 -1.91 -12.75
N HIS A 112 -12.86 -3.08 -12.10
CA HIS A 112 -11.98 -3.45 -11.01
C HIS A 112 -11.24 -4.77 -11.28
N THR A 113 -10.00 -4.83 -10.82
CA THR A 113 -9.23 -6.06 -10.65
C THR A 113 -9.24 -6.40 -9.17
N LEU A 114 -9.41 -7.67 -8.84
CA LEU A 114 -9.33 -8.13 -7.47
C LEU A 114 -7.90 -8.60 -7.19
N ILE A 115 -7.28 -8.11 -6.13
CA ILE A 115 -6.00 -8.59 -5.62
C ILE A 115 -6.27 -9.27 -4.29
N GLY A 116 -5.85 -10.52 -4.14
CA GLY A 116 -5.97 -11.30 -2.93
C GLY A 116 -4.67 -11.92 -2.45
N ALA A 117 -4.68 -12.41 -1.23
CA ALA A 117 -3.61 -13.18 -0.62
C ALA A 117 -4.14 -14.53 -0.14
N ARG A 118 -3.48 -15.59 -0.59
CA ARG A 118 -3.59 -16.92 0.02
C ARG A 118 -2.72 -16.94 1.26
N LEU A 119 -3.32 -17.43 2.34
CA LEU A 119 -2.66 -17.55 3.63
C LEU A 119 -2.01 -18.93 3.75
N ARG A 120 -1.01 -19.03 4.62
CA ARG A 120 -0.44 -20.31 5.03
C ARG A 120 -1.52 -21.13 5.76
N PRO A 121 -1.58 -22.46 5.55
CA PRO A 121 -2.50 -23.31 6.30
C PRO A 121 -2.32 -23.13 7.82
N GLY A 122 -3.43 -22.94 8.54
CA GLY A 122 -3.42 -22.69 9.99
C GLY A 122 -3.25 -21.23 10.39
N THR A 123 -2.93 -20.33 9.46
CA THR A 123 -2.95 -18.89 9.73
C THR A 123 -4.36 -18.35 9.65
N GLY A 124 -4.89 -17.91 10.80
CA GLY A 124 -6.14 -17.16 10.86
C GLY A 124 -5.97 -15.70 10.46
N LEU A 125 -7.08 -15.06 10.07
CA LEU A 125 -7.13 -13.60 9.98
C LEU A 125 -6.81 -12.99 11.36
N PRO A 126 -6.07 -11.87 11.43
CA PRO A 126 -5.86 -11.13 12.66
C PRO A 126 -7.19 -10.86 13.39
N PRO A 127 -7.23 -10.94 14.73
CA PRO A 127 -8.46 -10.72 15.49
C PRO A 127 -9.02 -9.31 15.20
N GLY A 128 -10.30 -9.24 14.87
CA GLY A 128 -10.99 -8.00 14.47
C GLY A 128 -10.87 -7.63 12.98
N ALA A 129 -10.08 -8.38 12.20
CA ALA A 129 -10.11 -8.27 10.74
C ALA A 129 -11.35 -9.00 10.21
N ASN A 130 -12.40 -8.24 9.94
CA ASN A 130 -13.45 -8.73 9.04
C ASN A 130 -12.79 -8.90 7.67
N GLY A 131 -12.55 -10.15 7.31
CA GLY A 131 -12.14 -10.48 5.96
C GLY A 131 -13.12 -9.82 4.99
N PRO A 132 -12.65 -9.29 3.86
CA PRO A 132 -13.50 -8.78 2.81
C PRO A 132 -14.52 -9.87 2.44
N ALA A 133 -15.79 -9.48 2.24
CA ALA A 133 -16.87 -10.43 1.97
C ALA A 133 -16.45 -11.36 0.83
N PRO A 134 -16.63 -12.69 0.95
CA PRO A 134 -16.21 -13.63 -0.09
C PRO A 134 -16.73 -13.22 -1.47
N HIS A 135 -15.85 -13.14 -2.45
CA HIS A 135 -16.20 -12.77 -3.81
C HIS A 135 -16.14 -14.01 -4.70
N PRO A 136 -17.18 -14.34 -5.49
CA PRO A 136 -17.24 -15.59 -6.26
C PRO A 136 -16.10 -15.75 -7.27
N ALA A 137 -15.61 -14.63 -7.82
CA ALA A 137 -14.46 -14.61 -8.73
C ALA A 137 -13.07 -14.61 -8.03
N MET A 138 -13.01 -14.60 -6.69
CA MET A 138 -11.75 -14.53 -5.94
C MET A 138 -11.60 -15.76 -5.02
N PRO A 139 -10.67 -16.68 -5.32
CA PRO A 139 -10.46 -17.87 -4.51
C PRO A 139 -9.64 -17.59 -3.23
N ALA A 140 -9.11 -16.37 -3.05
CA ALA A 140 -8.33 -16.00 -1.88
C ALA A 140 -9.24 -15.47 -0.73
N PRO A 141 -8.98 -15.88 0.53
CA PRO A 141 -9.79 -15.45 1.68
C PRO A 141 -9.65 -13.97 2.00
N VAL A 142 -8.50 -13.36 1.67
CA VAL A 142 -8.26 -11.93 1.82
C VAL A 142 -8.11 -11.33 0.44
N HIS A 143 -8.89 -10.27 0.14
CA HIS A 143 -8.84 -9.59 -1.15
C HIS A 143 -9.33 -8.15 -1.13
N VAL A 144 -8.94 -7.38 -2.13
CA VAL A 144 -9.37 -6.00 -2.30
C VAL A 144 -9.64 -5.72 -3.78
N ALA A 145 -10.67 -4.93 -4.05
CA ALA A 145 -10.93 -4.41 -5.38
C ALA A 145 -10.03 -3.19 -5.63
N VAL A 146 -9.25 -3.26 -6.71
CA VAL A 146 -8.46 -2.13 -7.20
C VAL A 146 -8.98 -1.67 -8.56
N PRO A 147 -8.96 -0.36 -8.87
CA PRO A 147 -9.30 0.11 -10.21
C PRO A 147 -8.39 -0.52 -11.26
N ARG A 148 -8.99 -1.13 -12.29
CA ARG A 148 -8.25 -1.82 -13.37
C ARG A 148 -7.27 -0.87 -14.07
N ALA A 149 -7.68 0.38 -14.31
CA ALA A 149 -6.84 1.41 -14.91
C ALA A 149 -5.59 1.79 -14.09
N LYS A 150 -5.55 1.48 -12.79
CA LYS A 150 -4.41 1.73 -11.91
C LYS A 150 -3.60 0.48 -11.59
N PHE A 151 -4.05 -0.69 -12.04
CA PHE A 151 -3.40 -1.96 -11.81
C PHE A 151 -2.46 -2.29 -12.97
N ASP A 152 -1.23 -2.66 -12.63
CA ASP A 152 -0.19 -3.06 -13.60
C ASP A 152 0.47 -4.34 -13.08
N LEU A 153 0.13 -5.46 -13.75
CA LEU A 153 0.61 -6.79 -13.37
C LEU A 153 2.12 -6.91 -13.53
N ASP A 154 2.70 -6.39 -14.60
CA ASP A 154 4.14 -6.47 -14.86
C ASP A 154 4.93 -5.67 -13.83
N LYS A 155 4.40 -4.50 -13.44
CA LYS A 155 4.94 -3.72 -12.33
C LYS A 155 4.82 -4.47 -11.01
N MET A 156 3.69 -5.13 -10.73
CA MET A 156 3.52 -5.93 -9.53
C MET A 156 4.54 -7.08 -9.47
N VAL A 157 4.68 -7.86 -10.55
CA VAL A 157 5.64 -8.97 -10.65
C VAL A 157 7.08 -8.48 -10.49
N ARG A 158 7.45 -7.40 -11.19
CA ARG A 158 8.78 -6.79 -11.08
C ARG A 158 9.10 -6.34 -9.65
N LYS A 159 8.12 -5.75 -8.97
CA LYS A 159 8.25 -5.26 -7.58
C LYS A 159 8.27 -6.40 -6.57
N ALA A 160 7.44 -7.42 -6.74
CA ALA A 160 7.44 -8.60 -5.89
C ALA A 160 8.79 -9.31 -5.96
N GLY A 161 9.36 -9.50 -7.15
CA GLY A 161 10.70 -10.08 -7.28
C GLY A 161 11.83 -9.26 -6.65
N LYS A 162 11.61 -7.99 -6.30
CA LYS A 162 12.60 -7.14 -5.62
C LYS A 162 12.40 -7.03 -4.11
N TYR A 163 11.15 -7.13 -3.64
CA TYR A 163 10.78 -6.77 -2.27
C TYR A 163 10.01 -7.85 -1.51
N ALA A 164 9.38 -8.79 -2.20
CA ALA A 164 8.74 -9.93 -1.57
C ALA A 164 9.75 -11.08 -1.40
N PRO A 165 9.57 -11.93 -0.37
CA PRO A 165 10.32 -13.18 -0.25
C PRO A 165 10.18 -14.07 -1.49
N GLN A 166 11.23 -14.83 -1.79
CA GLN A 166 11.29 -15.69 -2.99
C GLN A 166 10.20 -16.79 -3.03
N HIS A 167 9.61 -17.14 -1.88
CA HIS A 167 8.54 -18.13 -1.81
C HIS A 167 7.17 -17.58 -2.22
N ILE A 168 7.03 -16.25 -2.34
CA ILE A 168 5.75 -15.62 -2.71
C ILE A 168 5.58 -15.71 -4.23
N GLN A 169 4.52 -16.40 -4.65
CA GLN A 169 4.15 -16.49 -6.06
C GLN A 169 2.97 -15.56 -6.36
N ILE A 170 2.95 -14.97 -7.55
CA ILE A 170 1.79 -14.23 -8.06
C ILE A 170 1.07 -15.14 -9.03
N VAL A 171 -0.22 -15.36 -8.80
CA VAL A 171 -1.10 -16.21 -9.59
C VAL A 171 -2.21 -15.34 -10.18
N VAL A 172 -2.45 -15.46 -11.48
CA VAL A 172 -3.61 -14.86 -12.15
C VAL A 172 -4.71 -15.91 -12.19
N ALA A 173 -5.84 -15.60 -11.55
CA ALA A 173 -7.05 -16.41 -11.60
C ALA A 173 -7.92 -15.92 -12.76
N GLU A 174 -8.05 -16.75 -13.79
CA GLU A 174 -8.92 -16.55 -14.94
C GLU A 174 -10.10 -17.52 -14.85
N PRO A 175 -11.24 -17.26 -15.51
CA PRO A 175 -12.39 -18.18 -15.50
C PRO A 175 -12.05 -19.61 -15.98
N SER A 176 -11.02 -19.74 -16.82
CA SER A 176 -10.50 -21.00 -17.37
C SER A 176 -9.51 -21.73 -16.46
N GLY A 177 -9.02 -21.08 -15.39
CA GLY A 177 -8.03 -21.66 -14.48
C GLY A 177 -7.04 -20.64 -13.92
N GLU A 178 -6.08 -21.14 -13.15
CA GLU A 178 -5.03 -20.34 -12.53
C GLU A 178 -3.71 -20.48 -13.28
N ARG A 179 -3.03 -19.36 -13.53
CA ARG A 179 -1.68 -19.34 -14.10
C ARG A 179 -0.71 -18.55 -13.24
N VAL A 180 0.52 -19.02 -13.10
CA VAL A 180 1.57 -18.27 -12.40
C VAL A 180 2.03 -17.11 -13.29
N ALA A 181 2.01 -15.89 -12.76
CA ALA A 181 2.61 -14.74 -13.41
C ALA A 181 4.13 -14.80 -13.21
N SER A 182 4.86 -15.13 -14.28
CA SER A 182 6.31 -15.09 -14.29
C SER A 182 6.81 -13.73 -14.80
N ARG A 183 8.02 -13.35 -14.38
CA ARG A 183 8.73 -12.21 -14.98
C ARG A 183 9.06 -12.59 -16.42
N THR A 184 8.44 -11.94 -17.39
CA THR A 184 8.91 -11.98 -18.78
C THR A 184 10.32 -11.38 -18.78
N ASN A 185 11.30 -12.16 -19.23
CA ASN A 185 12.70 -11.73 -19.37
C ASN A 185 12.82 -10.63 -20.43
#